data_AF-A0A9E4HT91-F1
#
_entry.id   AF-A0A9E4HT91-F1
#
_cell.length_a   1.000
_cell.length_b   1.000
_cell.length_c   1.000
_cell.angle_alpha   90.00
_cell.angle_beta   90.00
_cell.angle_gamma   90.00
#
_symmetry.space_group_name_H-M   'P 1'
#
loop_
_entity.id
_entity.type
_entity.pdbx_description
1 polymer ?
#
loop_
_entity_poly.entity_id
_entity_poly.type
_entity_poly.pdbx_seq_one_letter_code
_entity_poly.pdbx_strand_id
1 'polypeptide(L)' 'MPLSKDPDGGGTNSDGSRSTEYCSLCYGDGAFYYKGTDALEYQRFVYDMLVKQGWWKVVAWLATREIPRLKRWT' A
#
# COMPACT_ATOMS: atom_id res chain seq x y z
N MET A 1 -4.84 3.78 -2.03
CA MET A 1 -4.58 3.72 -3.48
C MET A 1 -5.83 3.17 -4.16
N PRO A 2 -6.38 3.77 -5.23
CA PRO A 2 -7.41 3.08 -6.00
C PRO A 2 -6.76 1.87 -6.68
N LEU A 3 -7.22 0.66 -6.34
CA LEU A 3 -6.72 -0.60 -6.89
C LEU A 3 -6.79 -0.67 -8.42
N SER A 4 -7.63 0.16 -9.04
CA SER A 4 -7.73 0.33 -10.49
C SER A 4 -6.47 0.90 -11.15
N LYS A 5 -5.55 1.49 -10.39
CA LYS A 5 -4.27 2.03 -10.87
C LYS A 5 -3.08 1.13 -10.51
N ASP A 6 -3.34 0.00 -9.89
CA ASP A 6 -2.34 -1.00 -9.57
C ASP A 6 -2.11 -1.90 -10.80
N PRO A 7 -0.86 -2.08 -11.28
CA PRO A 7 -0.57 -2.96 -12.41
C PRO A 7 -1.07 -4.40 -12.21
N ASP A 8 -1.11 -4.89 -10.95
CA ASP A 8 -1.58 -6.24 -10.62
C ASP A 8 -3.03 -6.28 -10.13
N GLY A 9 -3.69 -5.11 -10.05
CA GLY A 9 -5.08 -4.96 -9.59
C GLY A 9 -5.28 -5.14 -8.08
N GLY A 10 -4.19 -5.20 -7.30
CA GLY A 10 -4.20 -5.35 -5.85
C GLY A 10 -3.11 -6.29 -5.35
N GLY A 11 -2.92 -6.32 -4.04
CA GLY A 11 -2.00 -7.26 -3.39
C GLY A 11 -2.47 -8.70 -3.53
N THR A 12 -1.59 -9.67 -3.26
CA THR A 12 -1.93 -11.10 -3.33
C THR A 12 -1.89 -11.69 -1.93
N ASN A 13 -2.94 -12.42 -1.55
CA ASN A 13 -3.04 -13.18 -0.31
C ASN A 13 -2.28 -14.52 -0.45
N SER A 14 -1.99 -15.19 0.66
CA SER A 14 -1.26 -16.47 0.67
C SER A 14 -1.99 -17.62 -0.04
N ASP A 15 -3.29 -17.47 -0.25
CA ASP A 15 -4.15 -18.40 -0.99
C ASP A 15 -4.21 -18.10 -2.50
N GLY A 16 -3.50 -17.07 -2.97
CA GLY A 16 -3.53 -16.61 -4.37
C GLY A 16 -4.72 -15.69 -4.71
N SER A 17 -5.59 -15.36 -3.75
CA SER A 17 -6.66 -14.38 -3.95
C SER A 17 -6.13 -12.95 -3.90
N ARG A 18 -6.83 -12.00 -4.56
CA ARG A 18 -6.44 -10.58 -4.56
C ARG A 18 -6.97 -9.87 -3.33
N SER A 19 -6.12 -9.05 -2.71
CA SER A 19 -6.49 -8.13 -1.66
C SER A 19 -7.25 -6.94 -2.23
N THR A 20 -8.44 -6.66 -1.69
CA THR A 20 -9.23 -5.46 -1.98
C THR A 20 -8.91 -4.29 -1.05
N GLU A 21 -8.00 -4.50 -0.09
CA GLU A 21 -7.60 -3.50 0.91
C GLU A 21 -6.19 -2.98 0.67
N TYR A 22 -5.28 -3.82 0.15
CA TYR A 22 -3.88 -3.49 -0.04
C TYR A 22 -3.48 -3.59 -1.51
N CYS A 23 -2.60 -2.70 -1.97
CA CYS A 23 -2.03 -2.78 -3.32
C CYS A 23 -0.85 -3.76 -3.38
N SER A 24 -0.53 -4.21 -4.59
CA SER A 24 0.59 -5.09 -4.93
C SER A 24 1.95 -4.58 -4.47
N LEU A 25 2.11 -3.27 -4.32
CA LEU A 25 3.33 -2.63 -3.84
C LEU A 25 3.47 -2.70 -2.32
N CYS A 26 2.35 -2.83 -1.62
CA CYS A 26 2.26 -2.85 -0.17
C CYS A 26 2.24 -4.28 0.39
N TYR A 27 1.59 -5.18 -0.33
CA TYR A 27 1.25 -6.51 0.13
C TYR A 27 1.31 -7.53 -1.01
N GLY A 28 1.99 -8.66 -0.79
CA GLY A 28 2.15 -9.74 -1.76
C GLY A 28 2.40 -11.07 -1.06
N ASP A 29 1.96 -12.16 -1.69
CA ASP A 29 2.11 -13.54 -1.18
C ASP A 29 1.66 -13.73 0.28
N GLY A 30 0.62 -13.01 0.71
CA GLY A 30 0.10 -13.09 2.07
C GLY A 30 0.85 -12.24 3.10
N ALA A 31 1.86 -11.46 2.70
CA ALA A 31 2.68 -10.67 3.60
C ALA A 31 2.88 -9.22 3.14
N PHE A 32 3.03 -8.33 4.10
CA PHE A 32 3.46 -6.96 3.82
C PHE A 32 4.96 -6.91 3.57
N TYR A 33 5.39 -6.19 2.53
CA TYR A 33 6.81 -5.94 2.31
C TYR A 33 7.43 -5.15 3.46
N TYR A 34 6.65 -4.24 4.05
CA TYR A 34 7.06 -3.50 5.22
C TYR A 34 6.85 -4.31 6.50
N LYS A 35 7.96 -4.64 7.18
CA LYS A 35 7.99 -5.40 8.43
C LYS A 35 8.12 -4.54 9.70
N GLY A 36 8.15 -3.22 9.57
CA GLY A 36 8.21 -2.33 10.73
C GLY A 36 6.87 -2.29 11.49
N THR A 37 6.91 -1.70 12.68
CA THR A 37 5.76 -1.56 13.60
C THR A 37 5.16 -0.17 13.60
N ASP A 38 5.80 0.82 12.97
CA ASP A 38 5.30 2.20 12.91
C ASP A 38 4.48 2.44 11.63
N ALA A 39 3.23 2.85 11.83
CA ALA A 39 2.28 3.19 10.78
C ALA A 39 2.65 4.48 10.02
N LEU A 40 3.28 5.46 10.70
CA LEU A 40 3.75 6.70 10.08
C LEU A 40 4.98 6.45 9.21
N GLU A 41 5.89 5.60 9.68
CA GLU A 41 7.04 5.15 8.89
C GLU A 41 6.56 4.37 7.65
N TYR A 42 5.58 3.49 7.81
CA TYR A 42 4.96 2.80 6.68
C TYR A 42 4.29 3.76 5.69
N GLN A 43 3.58 4.78 6.19
CA GLN A 43 2.97 5.81 5.35
C GLN A 43 4.03 6.53 4.50
N ARG A 44 5.16 6.91 5.09
CA ARG A 44 6.27 7.55 4.37
C ARG A 44 6.89 6.62 3.33
N PHE A 45 7.09 5.35 3.70
CA PHE A 45 7.62 4.33 2.79
C PHE A 45 6.74 4.18 1.53
N VAL A 46 5.42 4.03 1.72
CA VAL A 46 4.48 3.90 0.60
C VAL A 46 4.39 5.19 -0.22
N TYR A 47 4.43 6.36 0.45
CA TYR A 47 4.45 7.65 -0.24
C TYR A 47 5.67 7.78 -1.16
N ASP A 48 6.86 7.47 -0.66
CA ASP A 48 8.09 7.53 -1.44
C ASP A 48 8.08 6.54 -2.61
N MET A 49 7.53 5.35 -2.40
CA MET A 49 7.38 4.33 -3.44
C MET A 49 6.47 4.81 -4.57
N LEU A 50 5.34 5.46 -4.23
CA LEU A 50 4.40 6.03 -5.21
C LEU A 50 5.04 7.18 -5.99
N VAL A 51 5.74 8.09 -5.31
CA VAL A 51 6.45 9.21 -5.97
C VAL A 51 7.53 8.69 -6.91
N LYS A 52 8.29 7.65 -6.52
CA LYS A 52 9.28 6.98 -7.38
C LYS A 52 8.66 6.32 -8.61
N GLN A 53 7.44 5.79 -8.49
CA GLN A 53 6.69 5.24 -9.63
C GLN A 53 6.12 6.30 -10.59
N GLY A 54 6.34 7.59 -10.32
CA GLY A 54 5.87 8.69 -11.17
C GLY A 54 4.48 9.22 -10.80
N TRP A 55 3.94 8.85 -9.63
CA TRP A 55 2.72 9.48 -9.14
C TRP A 55 2.99 10.92 -8.75
N TRP A 56 2.03 11.80 -9.04
CA TRP A 56 2.09 13.18 -8.57
C TRP A 56 2.01 13.20 -7.03
N LYS A 57 2.82 14.03 -6.40
CA LYS A 57 2.94 14.14 -4.93
C LYS A 57 1.59 14.29 -4.23
N VAL A 58 0.67 15.08 -4.82
CA VAL A 58 -0.68 15.30 -4.26
C VAL A 58 -1.50 14.01 -4.26
N VAL A 59 -1.41 13.22 -5.34
CA VAL A 59 -2.14 11.95 -5.47
C VAL A 59 -1.53 10.90 -4.54
N ALA A 60 -0.19 10.82 -4.46
CA ALA A 60 0.51 9.94 -3.54
C ALA A 60 0.16 10.26 -2.07
N TRP A 61 0.11 11.55 -1.73
CA TRP A 61 -0.29 12.01 -0.40
C TRP A 61 -1.75 11.63 -0.08
N LEU A 62 -2.68 11.87 -1.00
CA LEU A 62 -4.09 11.51 -0.81
C LEU A 62 -4.25 9.99 -0.63
N ALA A 63 -3.52 9.20 -1.41
CA ALA A 63 -3.57 7.74 -1.37
C ALA A 63 -2.95 7.14 -0.08
N THR A 64 -2.01 7.83 0.54
CA THR A 64 -1.29 7.36 1.75
C THR A 64 -1.86 7.90 3.05
N ARG A 65 -2.68 8.96 3.01
CA ARG A 65 -3.23 9.62 4.21
C ARG A 65 -4.04 8.70 5.13
N GLU A 66 -4.68 7.67 4.57
CA GLU A 66 -5.52 6.73 5.33
C GLU A 66 -4.74 5.51 5.84
N ILE A 67 -3.45 5.37 5.50
CA ILE A 67 -2.61 4.23 5.90
C ILE A 67 -2.53 4.06 7.43
N PRO A 68 -2.34 5.13 8.24
CA PRO A 68 -2.28 4.98 9.69
C PRO A 68 -3.61 4.55 10.33
N ARG A 69 -4.72 4.61 9.59
CA ARG A 69 -6.06 4.21 10.04
C ARG A 69 -6.47 2.82 9.57
N LEU A 70 -5.56 2.08 8.91
CA LEU A 70 -5.85 0.73 8.45
C LEU A 70 -5.96 -0.24 9.64
N LYS A 71 -6.80 -1.26 9.49
CA LYS A 71 -7.05 -2.32 10.51
C LYS A 71 -5.79 -3.05 10.98
N ARG A 72 -4.71 -3.04 10.18
CA ARG A 72 -3.39 -3.57 10.57
C ARG A 72 -2.81 -2.88 11.82
N TRP A 73 -3.15 -1.61 12.03
CA TRP A 73 -2.61 -0.75 13.08
C TRP A 73 -3.62 -0.42 14.18
N THR A 74 -4.86 -0.89 14.06
CA THR A 74 -5.95 -0.66 15.02
C THR A 74 -6.02 -1.79 16.03
#